data_AF-A0A959T0V3-F1
#
_entry.id   AF-A0A959T0V3-F1
#
_cell.length_a   1.000
_cell.length_b   1.000
_cell.length_c   1.000
_cell.angle_alpha   90.00
_cell.angle_beta   90.00
_cell.angle_gamma   90.00
#
_symmetry.space_group_name_H-M   'P 1'
#
loop_
_entity.id
_entity.type
_entity.pdbx_description
1 polymer ?
#
loop_
_entity_poly.entity_id
_entity_poly.type
_entity_poly.pdbx_seq_one_letter_code
_entity_poly.pdbx_strand_id
1 'polypeptide(L)'
;MLRATLFQVILFVVSGSGIQAQQLFERTYGSTGPDVGEAVAITPGGMVVVGSTFGLGGADQDVLVISLNADGEADWSVRTGGPGADVAFDVLRITSNELLVTEKHADGQGGFTNGYLELDGAGTIT
;
A
#
# COMPACT_ATOMS: atom_id res chain seq x y z
N MET A 1 32.73 17.16 54.16
CA MET A 1 31.64 17.43 53.19
C MET A 1 31.52 16.23 52.27
N LEU A 2 30.58 15.33 52.54
CA LEU A 2 30.37 14.11 51.76
C LEU A 2 29.41 14.44 50.60
N ARG A 3 29.81 14.20 49.35
CA ARG A 3 28.92 14.27 48.18
C ARG A 3 28.28 12.89 48.00
N ALA A 4 26.97 12.80 48.26
CA ALA A 4 26.19 11.61 47.98
C ALA A 4 25.82 11.61 46.49
N THR A 5 26.41 10.69 45.72
CA THR A 5 26.01 10.44 44.33
C THR A 5 24.79 9.54 44.34
N LEU A 6 23.64 10.08 43.94
CA LEU A 6 22.37 9.37 43.85
C LEU A 6 22.43 8.37 42.68
N PHE A 7 22.46 7.07 42.97
CA PHE A 7 22.25 6.04 41.96
C PHE A 7 20.78 6.04 41.55
N GLN A 8 20.49 6.39 40.29
CA GLN A 8 19.15 6.26 39.74
C GLN A 8 18.75 4.78 39.71
N VAL A 9 17.67 4.44 40.40
CA VAL A 9 16.98 3.15 40.22
C VAL A 9 16.30 3.21 38.87
N ILE A 10 16.79 2.45 37.88
CA ILE A 10 16.02 2.18 36.66
C ILE A 10 14.89 1.23 37.06
N LEU A 11 13.69 1.78 37.20
CA LEU A 11 12.48 1.00 37.37
C LEU A 11 12.15 0.33 36.03
N PHE A 12 12.44 -0.95 35.88
CA PHE A 12 11.77 -1.76 34.86
C PHE A 12 10.34 -2.03 35.35
N VAL A 13 9.40 -1.16 34.93
CA VAL A 13 8.00 -1.58 34.90
C VAL A 13 7.90 -2.56 33.73
N VAL A 14 8.03 -3.86 34.00
CA VAL A 14 7.48 -4.88 33.10
C VAL A 14 5.97 -4.83 33.29
N SER A 15 5.33 -3.82 32.67
CA SER A 15 3.88 -3.80 32.53
C SER A 15 3.53 -4.98 31.63
N GLY A 16 2.68 -5.87 32.12
CA GLY A 16 2.41 -7.19 31.54
C GLY A 16 2.44 -7.20 30.02
N SER A 17 3.30 -8.03 29.47
CA SER A 17 3.38 -8.31 28.03
C SER A 17 2.15 -9.12 27.62
N GLY A 18 0.99 -8.46 27.60
CA GLY A 18 -0.01 -8.77 26.60
C GLY A 18 0.60 -8.40 25.26
N ILE A 19 0.71 -9.35 24.33
CA ILE A 19 1.05 -9.05 22.94
C ILE A 19 -0.15 -8.26 22.40
N GLN A 20 -0.14 -6.95 22.58
CA GLN A 20 -1.04 -6.05 21.88
C GLN A 20 -0.34 -5.65 20.58
N ALA A 21 -1.06 -5.74 19.47
CA ALA A 21 -0.59 -5.18 18.22
C ALA A 21 -0.36 -3.67 18.45
N GLN A 22 0.88 -3.21 18.31
CA GLN A 22 1.20 -1.79 18.34
C GLN A 22 1.03 -1.23 16.93
N GLN A 23 0.08 -0.32 16.74
CA GLN A 23 -0.06 0.44 15.50
C GLN A 23 1.18 1.36 15.37
N LEU A 24 1.99 1.12 14.33
CA LEU A 24 3.19 1.91 14.06
C LEU A 24 2.83 3.22 13.37
N PHE A 25 2.04 3.14 12.30
CA PHE A 25 1.49 4.28 11.58
C PHE A 25 0.13 3.91 10.99
N GLU A 26 -0.64 4.94 10.63
CA GLU A 26 -1.85 4.82 9.81
C GLU A 26 -1.88 6.00 8.85
N ARG A 27 -2.13 5.68 7.58
CA ARG A 27 -2.23 6.65 6.50
C ARG A 27 -3.30 6.16 5.52
N THR A 28 -4.00 7.10 4.91
CA THR A 28 -5.04 6.82 3.93
C THR A 28 -4.59 7.32 2.57
N TYR A 29 -4.81 6.49 1.56
CA TYR A 29 -4.47 6.77 0.17
C TYR A 29 -5.66 6.37 -0.70
N GLY A 30 -5.90 7.14 -1.77
CA GLY A 30 -7.04 6.94 -2.65
C GLY A 30 -7.69 8.26 -3.05
N SER A 31 -9.00 8.25 -3.14
CA SER A 31 -9.83 9.34 -3.65
C SER A 31 -10.80 9.87 -2.58
N THR A 32 -11.73 10.76 -2.98
CA THR A 32 -12.86 11.15 -2.13
C THR A 32 -14.01 10.13 -2.18
N GLY A 33 -13.96 9.16 -3.09
CA GLY A 33 -14.93 8.07 -3.22
C GLY A 33 -14.56 6.85 -2.37
N PRO A 34 -15.34 5.75 -2.48
CA PRO A 34 -14.94 4.48 -1.88
C PRO A 34 -13.61 4.01 -2.48
N ASP A 35 -12.73 3.45 -1.68
CA ASP A 35 -11.52 2.81 -2.18
C ASP A 35 -11.37 1.46 -1.47
N VAL A 36 -10.73 0.50 -2.16
CA VAL A 36 -10.49 -0.84 -1.62
C VAL A 36 -9.01 -1.16 -1.76
N GLY A 37 -8.37 -1.56 -0.67
CA GLY A 37 -7.04 -2.17 -0.70
C GLY A 37 -7.17 -3.68 -0.78
N GLU A 38 -6.53 -4.30 -1.78
CA GLU A 38 -6.74 -5.71 -2.14
C GLU A 38 -5.53 -6.56 -1.76
N ALA A 39 -4.32 -6.10 -2.07
CA ALA A 39 -3.11 -6.85 -1.81
C ALA A 39 -1.91 -5.96 -1.47
N VAL A 40 -0.90 -6.59 -0.86
CA VAL A 40 0.34 -5.93 -0.47
C VAL A 40 1.54 -6.84 -0.75
N ALA A 41 2.62 -6.25 -1.28
CA ALA A 41 3.90 -6.91 -1.47
C ALA A 41 5.01 -6.14 -0.74
N ILE A 42 5.85 -6.85 0.01
CA ILE A 42 7.01 -6.25 0.68
C ILE A 42 8.12 -5.99 -0.34
N THR A 43 8.74 -4.81 -0.28
CA THR A 43 9.93 -4.45 -1.05
C THR A 43 11.12 -4.27 -0.11
N PRO A 44 12.38 -4.23 -0.59
CA PRO A 44 13.52 -3.95 0.28
C PRO A 44 13.46 -2.60 1.00
N GLY A 45 12.75 -1.61 0.44
CA GLY A 45 12.64 -0.24 0.98
C GLY A 45 11.31 0.07 1.70
N GLY A 46 10.36 -0.87 1.69
CA GLY A 46 9.03 -0.65 2.24
C GLY A 46 8.03 -1.67 1.70
N MET A 47 6.94 -1.20 1.09
CA MET A 47 5.87 -2.07 0.57
C MET A 47 5.18 -1.44 -0.63
N VAL A 48 4.54 -2.27 -1.44
CA VAL A 48 3.60 -1.84 -2.48
C VAL A 48 2.23 -2.33 -2.09
N VAL A 49 1.25 -1.44 -2.13
CA VAL A 49 -0.17 -1.74 -1.92
C VAL A 49 -0.89 -1.58 -3.25
N VAL A 50 -1.75 -2.54 -3.60
CA VAL A 50 -2.63 -2.44 -4.76
C VAL A 50 -4.08 -2.50 -4.33
N GLY A 51 -4.92 -1.86 -5.12
CA GLY A 51 -6.33 -1.75 -4.84
C GLY A 51 -7.07 -1.11 -5.99
N SER A 52 -8.34 -0.80 -5.73
CA SER A 52 -9.22 -0.13 -6.69
C SER A 52 -9.71 1.18 -6.08
N THR A 53 -9.65 2.26 -6.85
CA THR A 53 -9.98 3.63 -6.39
C THR A 53 -10.98 4.29 -7.31
N PHE A 54 -11.92 5.04 -6.74
CA PHE A 54 -12.90 5.76 -7.58
C PHE A 54 -12.26 6.96 -8.30
N GLY A 55 -12.70 7.17 -9.54
CA GLY A 55 -12.31 8.27 -10.42
C GLY A 55 -12.41 9.66 -9.80
N LEU A 56 -11.54 10.57 -10.25
CA LEU A 56 -11.83 12.01 -10.20
C LEU A 56 -12.87 12.45 -11.27
N GLY A 57 -13.27 11.53 -12.19
CA GLY A 57 -14.09 11.84 -13.36
C GLY A 57 -15.35 10.99 -13.57
N GLY A 58 -15.72 10.09 -12.64
CA GLY A 58 -16.86 9.20 -12.88
C GLY A 58 -17.20 8.23 -11.73
N ALA A 59 -18.18 7.37 -11.99
CA ALA A 59 -18.68 6.34 -11.07
C ALA A 59 -17.92 5.00 -11.15
N ASP A 60 -16.90 4.92 -11.99
CA ASP A 60 -16.14 3.70 -12.25
C ASP A 60 -14.83 3.67 -11.42
N GLN A 61 -14.36 2.44 -11.18
CA GLN A 61 -13.14 2.14 -10.42
C GLN A 61 -11.95 2.05 -11.37
N ASP A 62 -10.81 2.61 -10.97
CA ASP A 62 -9.52 2.37 -11.61
C ASP A 62 -8.63 1.56 -10.67
N VAL A 63 -7.66 0.84 -11.23
CA VAL A 63 -6.58 0.21 -10.47
C VAL A 63 -5.64 1.29 -9.91
N LEU A 64 -5.29 1.16 -8.63
CA LEU A 64 -4.32 2.01 -7.94
C LEU A 64 -3.20 1.15 -7.36
N VAL A 65 -1.97 1.47 -7.74
CA VAL A 65 -0.73 0.89 -7.21
C VAL A 65 0.01 1.99 -6.46
N ILE A 66 0.42 1.73 -5.22
CA ILE A 66 1.14 2.71 -4.39
C ILE A 66 2.38 2.05 -3.81
N SER A 67 3.55 2.63 -4.05
CA SER A 67 4.77 2.30 -3.31
C SER A 67 4.88 3.17 -2.09
N LEU A 68 5.10 2.54 -0.94
CA LEU A 68 5.29 3.16 0.35
C LEU A 68 6.67 2.82 0.90
N ASN A 69 7.32 3.80 1.52
CA ASN A 69 8.54 3.57 2.29
C ASN A 69 8.24 2.93 3.66
N ALA A 70 9.27 2.66 4.45
CA ALA A 70 9.14 2.00 5.76
C ALA A 70 8.30 2.78 6.80
N ASP A 71 8.17 4.11 6.65
CA ASP A 71 7.35 4.99 7.49
C ASP A 71 5.92 5.16 6.95
N GLY A 72 5.58 4.38 5.91
CA GLY A 72 4.31 4.38 5.23
C GLY A 72 4.10 5.56 4.30
N GLU A 73 5.10 6.39 4.03
CA GLU A 73 4.95 7.54 3.12
C GLU A 73 5.05 7.09 1.67
N ALA A 74 4.26 7.70 0.78
CA ALA A 74 4.23 7.31 -0.61
C ALA A 74 5.50 7.80 -1.34
N ASP A 75 6.24 6.87 -1.92
CA ASP A 75 7.34 7.16 -2.83
C ASP A 75 6.80 7.49 -4.23
N TRP A 76 5.81 6.72 -4.68
CA TRP A 76 5.09 6.93 -5.93
C TRP A 76 3.72 6.26 -5.90
N SER A 77 2.82 6.72 -6.77
CA SER A 77 1.55 6.04 -7.05
C SER A 77 1.22 6.10 -8.53
N VAL A 78 0.57 5.05 -9.01
CA VAL A 78 0.17 4.85 -10.40
C VAL A 78 -1.28 4.45 -10.40
N ARG A 79 -2.05 5.11 -11.27
CA ARG A 79 -3.46 4.83 -11.47
C ARG A 79 -3.66 4.46 -12.93
N THR A 80 -4.36 3.35 -13.18
CA THR A 80 -4.65 2.89 -14.53
C THR A 80 -6.06 2.33 -14.61
N GLY A 81 -6.70 2.56 -15.75
CA GLY A 81 -8.06 2.16 -16.00
C GLY A 81 -8.59 2.76 -17.30
N GLY A 82 -9.86 2.53 -17.56
CA GLY A 82 -10.54 2.89 -18.77
C GLY A 82 -11.97 3.38 -18.52
N PRO A 83 -12.86 3.25 -19.51
CA PRO A 83 -14.23 3.75 -19.42
C PRO A 83 -15.18 2.88 -18.57
N GLY A 84 -14.70 1.78 -17.98
CA GLY A 84 -15.49 0.91 -17.10
C GLY A 84 -14.75 0.59 -15.81
N ALA A 85 -15.40 -0.17 -14.91
CA ALA A 85 -14.80 -0.53 -13.62
C ALA A 85 -13.67 -1.57 -13.76
N ASP A 86 -12.45 -1.08 -13.60
CA ASP A 86 -11.20 -1.84 -13.51
C ASP A 86 -10.90 -2.18 -12.04
N VAL A 87 -10.46 -3.41 -11.82
CA VAL A 87 -10.32 -3.96 -10.46
C VAL A 87 -9.00 -4.69 -10.33
N ALA A 88 -8.20 -4.31 -9.34
CA ALA A 88 -6.99 -5.04 -8.97
C ALA A 88 -7.35 -6.23 -8.09
N PHE A 89 -6.57 -7.31 -8.17
CA PHE A 89 -6.79 -8.50 -7.33
C PHE A 89 -5.59 -8.87 -6.47
N ASP A 90 -4.38 -8.80 -7.03
CA ASP A 90 -3.17 -9.23 -6.32
C ASP A 90 -1.95 -8.50 -6.88
N VAL A 91 -0.88 -8.47 -6.09
CA VAL A 91 0.44 -7.97 -6.48
C VAL A 91 1.52 -8.95 -6.10
N LEU A 92 2.34 -9.31 -7.09
CA LEU A 92 3.54 -10.10 -6.91
C LEU A 92 4.76 -9.25 -7.23
N ARG A 93 5.74 -9.27 -6.33
CA ARG A 93 7.08 -8.77 -6.64
C ARG A 93 7.86 -9.87 -7.35
N ILE A 94 8.14 -9.68 -8.64
CA ILE A 94 8.88 -10.65 -9.48
C ILE A 94 10.38 -10.60 -9.15
N THR A 95 10.96 -9.40 -9.13
CA THR A 95 12.41 -9.19 -8.87
C THR A 95 12.63 -8.08 -7.84
N SER A 96 13.84 -7.52 -7.72
CA SER A 96 14.02 -6.35 -6.86
C SER A 96 13.26 -5.13 -7.37
N ASN A 97 13.04 -5.03 -8.68
CA ASN A 97 12.56 -3.83 -9.35
C ASN A 97 11.36 -4.08 -10.28
N GLU A 98 10.73 -5.25 -10.22
CA GLU A 98 9.60 -5.58 -11.10
C GLU A 98 8.43 -6.12 -10.30
N LEU A 99 7.24 -5.67 -10.66
CA LEU A 99 5.98 -6.03 -10.06
C LEU A 99 5.03 -6.56 -11.14
N LEU A 100 4.20 -7.51 -10.76
CA LEU A 100 3.05 -7.96 -11.54
C LEU A 100 1.79 -7.71 -10.73
N VAL A 101 0.82 -7.01 -11.31
CA VAL A 101 -0.49 -6.76 -10.70
C VAL A 101 -1.55 -7.44 -11.55
N THR A 102 -2.29 -8.38 -10.99
CA THR A 102 -3.40 -9.00 -11.74
C THR A 102 -4.64 -8.13 -11.64
N GLU A 103 -5.34 -7.96 -12.75
CA GLU A 103 -6.50 -7.06 -12.84
C GLU A 103 -7.60 -7.58 -13.77
N LYS A 104 -8.79 -7.02 -13.58
CA LYS A 104 -9.86 -7.02 -14.56
C LYS A 104 -9.90 -5.64 -15.22
N HIS A 105 -9.96 -5.62 -16.55
CA HIS A 105 -10.20 -4.41 -17.34
C HIS A 105 -11.61 -4.40 -17.94
N ALA A 106 -12.35 -3.29 -17.83
CA ALA A 106 -13.71 -3.16 -18.38
C ALA A 106 -13.83 -2.09 -19.48
N ASP A 107 -14.57 -2.40 -20.55
CA ASP A 107 -14.67 -1.54 -21.75
C ASP A 107 -15.76 -0.45 -21.67
N GLY A 108 -16.47 -0.34 -20.55
CA GLY A 108 -17.57 0.60 -20.34
C GLY A 108 -18.86 0.29 -21.13
N GLN A 109 -18.90 -0.81 -21.89
CA GLN A 109 -20.06 -1.28 -22.67
C GLN A 109 -20.58 -2.63 -22.17
N GLY A 110 -20.13 -3.07 -20.98
CA GLY A 110 -20.50 -4.33 -20.34
C GLY A 110 -19.54 -5.49 -20.65
N GLY A 111 -18.52 -5.28 -21.49
CA GLY A 111 -17.45 -6.23 -21.72
C GLY A 111 -16.31 -6.07 -20.70
N PHE A 112 -15.58 -7.15 -20.47
CA PHE A 112 -14.36 -7.13 -19.66
C PHE A 112 -13.35 -8.20 -20.09
N THR A 113 -12.09 -7.94 -19.78
CA THR A 113 -10.97 -8.88 -19.91
C THR A 113 -10.28 -9.03 -18.56
N ASN A 114 -9.64 -10.17 -18.32
CA ASN A 114 -8.71 -10.34 -17.21
C ASN A 114 -7.29 -10.29 -17.75
N GLY A 115 -6.39 -9.67 -17.01
CA GLY A 115 -5.01 -9.47 -17.42
C GLY A 115 -4.10 -9.19 -16.24
N TYR A 116 -2.94 -8.63 -16.56
CA TYR A 116 -2.00 -8.16 -15.56
C TYR A 116 -1.26 -6.92 -16.09
N LEU A 117 -0.77 -6.12 -15.15
CA LEU A 117 0.16 -5.02 -15.38
C LEU A 117 1.54 -5.48 -14.97
N GLU A 118 2.54 -5.24 -15.80
CA GLU A 118 3.94 -5.28 -15.40
C GLU A 118 4.39 -3.86 -15.08
N LEU A 119 5.01 -3.66 -13.91
CA LEU A 119 5.54 -2.37 -13.51
C LEU A 119 7.01 -2.49 -13.14
N ASP A 120 7.79 -1.49 -13.54
CA ASP A 120 9.15 -1.30 -13.06
C ASP A 120 9.19 -0.72 -11.63
N GLY A 121 10.39 -0.60 -11.07
CA GLY A 121 10.61 -0.10 -9.70
C GLY A 121 10.26 1.38 -9.50
N ALA A 122 10.00 2.12 -10.57
CA ALA A 122 9.54 3.50 -10.55
C ALA A 122 8.02 3.61 -10.79
N GLY A 123 7.32 2.48 -10.94
CA GLY A 123 5.89 2.45 -11.24
C GLY A 123 5.56 2.65 -12.71
N THR A 124 6.54 2.64 -13.62
CA THR A 124 6.25 2.69 -15.05
C THR A 124 5.62 1.36 -15.47
N ILE A 125 4.45 1.40 -16.11
CA ILE A 125 3.84 0.21 -16.73
C ILE A 125 4.64 -0.12 -18.00
N THR A 126 5.09 -1.37 -18.13
CA THR A 126 5.97 -1.84 -19.22
C THR A 126 5.33 -2.88 -20.11
#